data_AF-A0A0R3WY75-F1
#
_entry.id   AF-A0A0R3WY75-F1
#
_cell.length_a   1.000
_cell.length_b   1.000
_cell.length_c   1.000
_cell.angle_alpha   90.00
_cell.angle_beta   90.00
_cell.angle_gamma   90.00
#
_symmetry.space_group_name_H-M   'P 1'
#
loop_
_entity.id
_entity.type
_entity.pdbx_description
1 polymer ?
#
loop_
_entity_poly.entity_id
_entity_poly.type
_entity_poly.pdbx_seq_one_letter_code
_entity_poly.pdbx_strand_id
1 'polypeptide(L)'
;MSTEDSKQQKANETTGNESVKLPQKRMYRQRAHCNPWSDHCLSYPVRPELFQWGELFDGKVNPPVSMVDVGCGYGGLLFSLSTLFPEARIVGMEIRLKVSDYVQVL
;
A
#
# COMPACT_ATOMS: atom_id res chain seq x y z
N MET A 1 49.70 -42.31 -15.78
CA MET A 1 49.35 -41.04 -16.43
C MET A 1 47.84 -41.07 -16.67
N SER A 2 46.98 -40.32 -15.99
CA SER A 2 47.20 -39.18 -15.10
C SER A 2 45.92 -38.95 -14.28
N THR A 3 46.10 -38.86 -12.96
CA THR A 3 45.50 -37.91 -12.01
C THR A 3 43.98 -37.65 -11.99
N GLU A 4 43.42 -38.02 -10.84
CA GLU A 4 42.33 -37.32 -10.13
C GLU A 4 42.53 -35.80 -10.16
N ASP A 5 41.44 -35.05 -10.32
CA ASP A 5 41.38 -33.67 -9.83
C ASP A 5 39.97 -33.35 -9.34
N SER A 6 39.86 -33.34 -8.01
CA SER A 6 38.76 -32.77 -7.26
C SER A 6 38.69 -31.27 -7.55
N LYS A 7 37.58 -30.79 -8.12
CA LYS A 7 37.25 -29.36 -8.10
C LYS A 7 36.05 -29.13 -7.19
N GLN A 8 36.36 -28.75 -5.96
CA GLN A 8 35.49 -28.01 -5.06
C GLN A 8 34.88 -26.82 -5.82
N GLN A 9 33.56 -26.84 -6.00
CA GLN A 9 32.83 -25.61 -6.30
C GLN A 9 32.35 -25.01 -4.98
N LYS A 10 33.07 -23.98 -4.55
CA LYS A 10 32.71 -23.07 -3.47
C LYS A 10 31.46 -22.27 -3.83
N ALA A 11 30.73 -21.92 -2.77
CA ALA A 11 29.58 -21.05 -2.70
C ALA A 11 29.58 -19.86 -3.67
N ASN A 12 28.39 -19.57 -4.21
CA ASN A 12 27.94 -18.20 -4.43
C ASN A 12 26.49 -18.11 -3.93
N GLU A 13 26.37 -17.88 -2.63
CA GLU A 13 25.18 -17.27 -2.04
C GLU A 13 25.01 -15.90 -2.70
N THR A 14 24.09 -15.80 -3.65
CA THR A 14 23.65 -14.51 -4.17
C THR A 14 22.65 -13.97 -3.17
N THR A 15 23.14 -13.24 -2.16
CA THR A 15 22.30 -12.34 -1.35
C THR A 15 21.76 -11.26 -2.27
N GLY A 16 20.61 -11.54 -2.89
CA GLY A 16 19.84 -10.58 -3.67
C GLY A 16 19.29 -9.52 -2.73
N ASN A 17 20.02 -8.41 -2.63
CA ASN A 17 19.48 -7.17 -2.08
C ASN A 17 18.51 -6.61 -3.13
N GLU A 18 17.31 -7.20 -3.25
CA GLU A 18 16.24 -6.64 -4.07
C GLU A 18 15.85 -5.30 -3.45
N SER A 19 16.38 -4.22 -4.03
CA SER A 19 15.96 -2.87 -3.68
C SER A 19 14.45 -2.77 -3.90
N VAL A 20 13.69 -2.65 -2.81
CA VAL A 20 12.23 -2.47 -2.87
C VAL A 20 11.93 -1.26 -3.75
N LYS A 21 11.39 -1.48 -4.96
CA LYS A 21 11.03 -0.40 -5.88
C LYS A 21 9.72 0.20 -5.41
N LEU A 22 9.78 1.41 -4.86
CA LEU A 22 8.59 2.18 -4.50
C LEU A 22 7.71 2.42 -5.74
N PRO A 23 6.38 2.41 -5.58
CA PRO A 23 5.46 2.69 -6.66
C PRO A 23 5.74 4.07 -7.27
N GLN A 24 5.76 4.16 -8.60
CA GLN A 24 6.05 5.40 -9.33
C GLN A 24 4.76 6.07 -9.80
N LYS A 25 4.48 7.31 -9.36
CA LYS A 25 3.23 8.05 -9.69
C LYS A 25 2.84 8.00 -11.17
N ARG A 26 3.83 8.08 -12.07
CA ARG A 26 3.64 8.03 -13.53
C ARG A 26 2.92 6.76 -13.99
N MET A 27 3.15 5.62 -13.34
CA MET A 27 2.57 4.32 -13.69
C MET A 27 1.10 4.20 -13.24
N TYR A 28 0.67 5.05 -12.31
CA TYR A 28 -0.68 5.04 -11.72
C TYR A 28 -1.51 6.26 -12.14
N ARG A 29 -1.08 6.95 -13.21
CA ARG A 29 -1.81 8.11 -13.74
C ARG A 29 -3.11 7.64 -14.39
N GLN A 30 -4.24 8.07 -13.83
CA GLN A 30 -5.56 7.89 -14.44
C GLN A 30 -6.11 9.20 -14.97
N ARG A 31 -7.19 9.11 -15.77
CA ARG A 31 -7.98 10.30 -16.11
C ARG A 31 -8.50 10.94 -14.83
N ALA A 32 -8.71 12.25 -14.86
CA ALA A 32 -9.22 12.99 -13.71
C ALA A 32 -10.61 12.49 -13.25
N HIS A 33 -11.38 11.91 -14.17
CA HIS A 33 -12.68 11.32 -13.92
C HIS A 33 -12.60 9.79 -13.93
N CYS A 34 -13.29 9.17 -12.97
CA CYS A 34 -13.74 7.79 -13.02
C CYS A 34 -15.26 7.79 -13.25
N ASN A 35 -15.79 6.73 -13.86
CA ASN A 35 -17.23 6.56 -13.93
C ASN A 35 -17.71 6.09 -12.54
N PRO A 36 -18.56 6.83 -11.82
CA PRO A 36 -19.08 6.35 -10.53
C PRO A 36 -19.87 5.04 -10.67
N TRP A 37 -20.39 4.77 -11.87
CA TRP A 37 -21.12 3.56 -12.22
C TRP A 37 -20.24 2.45 -12.81
N SER A 38 -18.93 2.62 -12.93
CA SER A 38 -18.10 1.49 -13.33
C SER A 38 -18.07 0.47 -12.20
N ASP A 39 -18.23 -0.81 -12.56
CA ASP A 39 -18.18 -1.93 -11.64
C ASP A 39 -16.81 -1.98 -10.96
N HIS A 40 -16.74 -1.33 -9.81
CA HIS A 40 -15.69 -1.45 -8.84
C HIS A 40 -16.36 -2.15 -7.66
N CYS A 41 -16.06 -3.44 -7.49
CA CYS A 41 -16.59 -4.24 -6.39
C CYS A 41 -15.93 -3.78 -5.07
N LEU A 42 -16.38 -2.64 -4.56
CA LEU A 42 -15.95 -2.08 -3.30
C LEU A 42 -16.83 -2.68 -2.21
N SER A 43 -16.22 -3.39 -1.26
CA SER A 43 -16.91 -3.96 -0.11
C SER A 43 -17.19 -2.84 0.89
N TYR A 44 -18.40 -2.28 0.83
CA TYR A 44 -18.88 -1.33 1.83
C TYR A 44 -19.72 -2.09 2.85
N PRO A 45 -19.31 -2.12 4.13
CA PRO A 45 -20.13 -2.76 5.13
C PRO A 45 -21.46 -2.02 5.30
N VAL A 46 -22.53 -2.77 5.56
CA VAL A 46 -23.89 -2.23 5.76
C VAL A 46 -23.97 -1.32 6.99
N ARG A 47 -23.05 -1.51 7.95
CA ARG A 47 -22.98 -0.73 9.18
C ARG A 47 -21.53 -0.38 9.51
N PRO A 48 -21.25 0.78 10.12
CA PRO A 48 -19.91 1.17 10.53
C PRO A 48 -19.22 0.15 11.44
N GLU A 49 -19.99 -0.48 12.33
CA GLU A 49 -19.49 -1.49 13.28
C GLU A 49 -18.96 -2.76 12.60
N LEU A 50 -19.36 -3.01 11.35
CA LEU A 50 -18.93 -4.20 10.59
C LEU A 50 -17.64 -3.94 9.80
N PHE A 51 -17.12 -2.71 9.78
CA PHE A 51 -15.85 -2.42 9.12
C PHE A 51 -14.67 -2.96 9.95
N GLN A 52 -13.84 -3.79 9.34
CA GLN A 52 -12.68 -4.39 10.00
C GLN A 52 -11.46 -3.46 9.95
N TRP A 53 -11.41 -2.47 10.84
CA TRP A 53 -10.30 -1.48 10.89
C TRP A 53 -8.91 -2.12 11.04
N GLY A 54 -8.82 -3.31 11.63
CA GLY A 54 -7.56 -4.01 11.80
C GLY A 54 -6.84 -4.29 10.48
N GLU A 55 -7.55 -4.45 9.36
CA GLU A 55 -6.94 -4.66 8.04
C GLU A 55 -6.10 -3.47 7.57
N LEU A 56 -6.45 -2.26 8.01
CA LEU A 56 -5.75 -1.02 7.64
C LEU A 56 -4.64 -0.61 8.62
N PHE A 57 -4.61 -1.21 9.82
CA PHE A 57 -3.76 -0.77 10.93
C PHE A 57 -3.03 -1.94 11.62
N ASP A 58 -2.48 -2.87 10.84
CA ASP A 58 -1.67 -4.00 11.34
C ASP A 58 -2.35 -4.84 12.43
N GLY A 59 -3.64 -5.12 12.25
CA GLY A 59 -4.46 -5.86 13.21
C GLY A 59 -4.91 -5.07 14.44
N LYS A 60 -4.53 -3.79 14.56
CA LYS A 60 -4.92 -2.96 15.70
C LYS A 60 -6.31 -2.36 15.47
N VAL A 61 -7.30 -2.80 16.25
CA VAL A 61 -8.68 -2.29 16.15
C VAL A 61 -8.86 -0.93 16.85
N ASN A 62 -8.14 -0.70 17.96
CA ASN A 62 -8.29 0.52 18.78
C ASN A 62 -7.00 1.37 18.81
N PRO A 63 -7.12 2.71 18.87
CA PRO A 63 -8.36 3.50 18.84
C PRO A 63 -9.06 3.45 17.46
N PRO A 64 -10.34 3.81 17.31
CA PRO A 64 -10.95 3.90 15.98
C PRO A 64 -10.32 5.02 15.14
N VAL A 65 -10.66 5.07 13.85
CA VAL A 65 -10.29 6.17 12.97
C VAL A 65 -10.83 7.50 13.49
N SER A 66 -9.96 8.50 13.58
CA SER A 66 -10.27 9.83 14.11
C SER A 66 -10.37 10.90 13.03
N MET A 67 -9.79 10.67 11.85
CA MET A 67 -9.78 11.62 10.74
C MET A 67 -9.95 10.90 9.39
N VAL A 68 -10.59 11.57 8.44
CA VAL A 68 -10.78 11.06 7.08
C VAL A 68 -10.43 12.12 6.04
N ASP A 69 -9.66 11.74 5.03
CA ASP A 69 -9.33 12.55 3.86
C ASP A 69 -10.13 12.06 2.65
N VAL A 70 -11.21 12.76 2.31
CA VAL A 70 -12.13 12.39 1.24
C VAL A 70 -11.61 12.92 -0.10
N GLY A 71 -11.30 12.01 -1.03
CA GLY A 71 -10.64 12.35 -2.27
C GLY A 71 -9.13 12.58 -2.09
N CYS A 72 -8.48 11.72 -1.31
CA CYS A 72 -7.08 11.90 -0.88
C CYS A 72 -6.05 11.91 -2.02
N GLY A 73 -6.43 11.47 -3.22
CA GLY A 73 -5.55 11.44 -4.38
C GLY A 73 -4.28 10.63 -4.11
N TYR A 74 -3.13 11.21 -4.38
CA TYR A 74 -1.82 10.57 -4.12
C TYR A 74 -1.36 10.66 -2.65
N GLY A 75 -2.26 11.00 -1.72
CA GLY A 75 -1.99 10.98 -0.27
C GLY A 75 -1.13 12.12 0.28
N GLY A 76 -0.90 13.19 -0.49
CA GLY A 76 -0.01 14.28 -0.04
C GLY A 76 -0.46 14.94 1.27
N LEU A 77 -1.76 15.21 1.40
CA LEU A 77 -2.34 15.72 2.64
C LEU A 77 -2.29 14.65 3.74
N LEU A 78 -2.72 13.42 3.44
CA LEU A 78 -2.69 12.27 4.34
C LEU A 78 -1.32 12.07 5.01
N PHE A 79 -0.23 12.07 4.23
CA PHE A 79 1.14 11.93 4.75
C PHE A 79 1.60 13.14 5.57
N SER A 80 1.16 14.34 5.21
CA SER A 80 1.47 15.53 6.00
C SER A 80 0.79 15.46 7.37
N LEU A 81 -0.50 15.07 7.40
CA LEU A 81 -1.25 14.93 8.63
C LEU A 81 -0.71 13.82 9.53
N SER A 82 -0.24 12.69 8.98
CA SER A 82 0.32 11.61 9.80
C SER A 82 1.59 12.05 10.55
N THR A 83 2.40 12.93 9.96
CA THR A 83 3.58 13.50 10.65
C THR A 83 3.21 14.53 11.72
N LEU A 84 2.13 15.28 11.54
CA LEU A 84 1.66 16.28 12.51
C LEU A 84 0.86 15.65 13.66
N PHE A 85 0.14 14.56 13.39
CA PHE A 85 -0.73 13.87 14.35
C PHE A 85 -0.39 12.37 14.40
N PRO A 86 0.76 11.98 14.95
CA PRO A 86 1.23 10.58 14.92
C PRO A 86 0.33 9.61 15.69
N GLU A 87 -0.44 10.10 16.67
CA GLU A 87 -1.39 9.31 17.44
C GLU A 87 -2.77 9.20 16.78
N ALA A 88 -3.04 10.02 15.77
CA ALA A 88 -4.31 10.01 15.07
C ALA A 88 -4.35 8.87 14.03
N ARG A 89 -5.47 8.17 13.95
CA ARG A 89 -5.73 7.25 12.85
C ARG A 89 -6.44 8.00 11.74
N ILE A 90 -5.79 8.07 10.59
CA ILE A 90 -6.24 8.84 9.43
C ILE A 90 -6.43 7.88 8.27
N VAL A 91 -7.60 7.93 7.64
CA VAL A 91 -7.90 7.11 6.44
C VAL A 91 -8.12 8.03 5.25
N GLY A 92 -7.49 7.69 4.12
CA GLY A 92 -7.77 8.32 2.83
C GLY A 92 -8.83 7.53 2.08
N MET A 93 -9.82 8.22 1.52
CA MET A 93 -10.81 7.65 0.61
C MET A 93 -10.56 8.18 -0.80
N GLU A 94 -10.42 7.29 -1.78
CA GLU A 94 -10.22 7.67 -3.17
C GLU A 94 -11.05 6.75 -4.08
N ILE A 95 -11.76 7.36 -5.02
CA ILE A 95 -12.67 6.65 -5.93
C ILE A 95 -11.92 6.03 -7.12
N ARG A 96 -10.75 6.58 -7.48
CA ARG A 96 -9.92 6.10 -8.58
C ARG A 96 -9.04 4.93 -8.13
N LEU A 97 -9.40 3.70 -8.52
CA LEU A 97 -8.72 2.47 -8.09
C LEU A 97 -7.19 2.51 -8.25
N LYS A 98 -6.64 2.87 -9.43
CA LYS A 98 -5.16 2.93 -9.58
C LYS A 98 -4.52 3.99 -8.69
N VAL A 99 -5.23 5.07 -8.36
CA VAL A 99 -4.69 6.09 -7.46
C VAL A 99 -4.70 5.55 -6.03
N SER A 100 -5.76 4.85 -5.62
CA SER A 100 -5.82 4.14 -4.35
C SER A 100 -4.71 3.08 -4.24
N ASP A 101 -4.52 2.24 -5.27
CA ASP A 101 -3.47 1.20 -5.32
C ASP A 101 -2.07 1.79 -5.14
N TYR A 102 -1.83 2.99 -5.69
CA TYR A 102 -0.56 3.69 -5.51
C TYR A 102 -0.29 4.03 -4.05
N VAL A 103 -1.32 4.49 -3.33
CA VAL A 103 -1.19 4.95 -1.93
C VAL A 103 -1.15 3.77 -0.97
N GLN A 104 -1.89 2.69 -1.22
CA GLN A 104 -1.91 1.51 -0.34
C GLN A 104 -0.58 0.75 -0.27
N VAL A 105 0.29 0.89 -1.27
CA VAL A 105 1.59 0.21 -1.34
C VAL A 105 2.70 1.02 -0.63
N LEU A 106 2.38 2.21 -0.10
CA LEU A 106 3.30 3.11 0.58
C LEU A 106 3.04 3.14 2.09
#